data_AF-A0A846PJW4-F1
#
_entry.id   AF-A0A846PJW4-F1
#
_cell.length_a   1.000
_cell.length_b   1.000
_cell.length_c   1.000
_cell.angle_alpha   90.00
_cell.angle_beta   90.00
_cell.angle_gamma   90.00
#
_symmetry.space_group_name_H-M   'P 1'
#
loop_
_entity.id
_entity.type
_entity.pdbx_description
1 polymer ?
#
loop_
_entity_poly.entity_id
_entity_poly.type
_entity_poly.pdbx_seq_one_letter_code
_entity_poly.pdbx_strand_id
1 'polypeptide(L)'
;MQRFRAIKKEIRIVAWDDGPFKFKSKGKDILVGVIFRGGQFIDGLLKTEIEIDGLDATKKIIEKVLKTKHKDLRIIMLDGITFAGFNTVDIKEIYEKT
;
A
#
# COMPACT_ATOMS: atom_id res chain seq x y z
N MET A 1 0.59 -9.77 22.94
CA MET A 1 0.05 -8.57 22.27
C MET A 1 0.75 -7.33 22.81
N GLN A 2 1.56 -6.64 21.99
CA GLN A 2 2.08 -5.33 22.38
C GLN A 2 0.91 -4.32 22.30
N ARG A 3 0.59 -3.67 23.42
CA ARG A 3 -0.37 -2.55 23.44
C ARG A 3 0.36 -1.28 23.01
N PHE A 4 -0.14 -0.59 21.99
CA PHE A 4 0.29 0.78 21.69
C PHE A 4 -0.09 1.68 22.87
N ARG A 5 0.89 2.04 23.70
CA ARG A 5 0.65 2.92 24.87
C ARG A 5 0.37 4.37 24.48
N ALA A 6 0.90 4.80 23.33
CA ALA A 6 0.64 6.09 22.70
C ALA A 6 1.02 6.04 21.21
N ILE A 7 0.21 6.66 20.36
CA ILE A 7 0.56 6.88 18.94
C ILE A 7 1.40 8.16 18.86
N LYS A 8 2.57 8.09 18.22
CA LYS A 8 3.41 9.28 18.00
C LYS A 8 2.67 10.26 17.09
N LYS A 9 2.65 11.55 17.44
CA LYS A 9 2.02 12.61 16.63
C LYS A 9 2.48 12.60 15.18
N GLU A 10 3.76 12.34 14.95
CA GLU A 10 4.37 12.28 13.63
C GLU A 10 4.59 10.86 13.11
N ILE A 11 3.72 9.91 13.49
CA ILE A 11 3.75 8.57 12.92
C ILE A 11 3.63 8.65 11.39
N ARG A 12 4.48 7.88 10.69
CA ARG A 12 4.45 7.80 9.24
C ARG A 12 3.72 6.54 8.80
N ILE A 13 2.77 6.72 7.91
CA ILE A 13 1.97 5.67 7.32
C ILE A 13 2.15 5.70 5.80
N VAL A 14 1.87 4.58 5.14
CA VAL A 14 1.65 4.55 3.69
C VAL A 14 0.24 4.03 3.44
N ALA A 15 -0.56 4.76 2.68
CA ALA A 15 -1.91 4.36 2.27
C ALA A 15 -1.93 4.03 0.78
N TRP A 16 -2.46 2.87 0.41
CA TRP A 16 -2.50 2.37 -0.96
C TRP A 16 -3.92 2.39 -1.54
N ASP A 17 -4.02 2.87 -2.77
CA ASP A 17 -5.24 2.90 -3.58
C ASP A 17 -4.89 2.74 -5.08
N ASP A 18 -5.79 2.18 -5.87
CA ASP A 18 -5.60 1.97 -7.31
C ASP A 18 -6.33 3.00 -8.17
N GLY A 19 -6.00 2.99 -9.47
CA GLY A 19 -6.64 3.86 -10.44
C GLY A 19 -8.13 3.53 -10.65
N PRO A 20 -8.85 4.40 -11.36
CA PRO A 20 -10.25 4.13 -11.70
C PRO A 20 -10.36 2.88 -12.58
N PHE A 21 -10.97 1.83 -12.02
CA PHE A 21 -11.19 0.55 -12.69
C PHE A 21 -12.10 0.70 -13.92
N LYS A 22 -11.65 0.17 -15.06
CA LYS A 22 -12.47 0.05 -16.28
C LYS A 22 -12.96 -1.40 -16.44
N PHE A 23 -14.27 -1.60 -16.32
CA PHE A 23 -14.91 -2.91 -16.49
C PHE A 23 -14.49 -3.58 -17.82
N LYS A 24 -14.11 -4.87 -17.76
CA LYS A 24 -13.66 -5.70 -18.91
C LYS A 24 -12.38 -5.21 -19.62
N SER A 25 -11.58 -4.36 -18.97
CA SER A 25 -10.25 -4.02 -19.47
C SER A 25 -9.24 -5.13 -19.19
N LYS A 26 -8.19 -5.19 -20.00
CA LYS A 26 -7.05 -6.10 -19.82
C LYS A 26 -5.78 -5.27 -19.71
N GLY A 27 -4.76 -5.81 -19.04
CA GLY A 27 -3.46 -5.19 -18.91
C GLY A 27 -3.13 -4.87 -17.47
N LYS A 28 -2.67 -3.65 -17.22
CA LYS A 28 -2.23 -3.20 -15.90
C LYS A 28 -3.00 -1.97 -15.45
N ASP A 29 -3.21 -1.87 -14.14
CA ASP A 29 -3.68 -0.67 -13.48
C ASP A 29 -2.56 -0.04 -12.63
N ILE A 30 -2.67 1.25 -12.38
CA ILE A 30 -1.78 1.98 -11.48
C ILE A 30 -2.16 1.71 -10.04
N LEU A 31 -1.16 1.46 -9.20
CA LEU A 31 -1.32 1.37 -7.75
C LEU A 31 -0.42 2.43 -7.10
N VAL A 32 -1.03 3.29 -6.29
CA VAL A 32 -0.39 4.47 -5.68
C VAL A 32 -0.38 4.35 -4.17
N GLY A 33 0.80 4.53 -3.57
CA GLY A 33 1.00 4.58 -2.13
C GLY A 33 1.35 5.99 -1.69
N VAL A 34 0.52 6.64 -0.88
CA VAL A 34 0.79 7.98 -0.34
C VAL A 34 1.38 7.86 1.05
N ILE A 35 2.55 8.48 1.25
CA ILE A 35 3.23 8.49 2.54
C ILE A 35 2.84 9.75 3.30
N PHE A 36 2.11 9.57 4.39
CA PHE A 36 1.65 10.65 5.26
C PHE A 36 2.36 10.62 6.61
N ARG A 37 2.72 11.79 7.12
CA ARG A 37 3.22 12.00 8.49
C ARG A 37 2.24 12.84 9.28
N GLY A 38 1.82 12.29 10.42
CA GLY A 38 0.93 12.94 11.37
C GLY A 38 -0.41 13.41 10.80
N GLY A 39 -0.86 12.81 9.69
CA GLY A 39 -2.12 13.16 9.02
C GLY A 39 -2.15 14.54 8.36
N GLN A 40 -1.03 15.27 8.32
CA GLN A 40 -0.97 16.65 7.83
C GLN A 40 0.02 16.83 6.68
N PHE A 41 1.09 16.03 6.65
CA PHE A 41 2.17 16.20 5.68
C PHE A 41 2.28 15.01 4.74
N ILE A 42 2.27 15.27 3.44
CA ILE A 42 2.66 14.29 2.42
C ILE A 42 4.18 14.31 2.33
N ASP A 43 4.83 13.24 2.78
CA ASP A 43 6.29 13.12 2.73
C ASP A 43 6.76 12.40 1.44
N GLY A 44 5.86 11.73 0.73
CA GLY A 44 6.21 11.05 -0.52
C GLY A 44 5.08 10.29 -1.20
N LEU A 45 5.34 9.87 -2.43
CA LEU A 45 4.46 9.05 -3.27
C LEU A 45 5.24 7.83 -3.77
N LEU A 46 4.62 6.66 -3.70
CA LEU A 46 5.06 5.42 -4.30
C LEU A 46 4.12 5.10 -5.47
N LYS A 47 4.68 4.74 -6.62
CA LYS A 47 3.90 4.28 -7.77
C LYS A 47 4.37 2.89 -8.18
N THR A 48 3.42 2.02 -8.50
CA THR A 48 3.66 0.77 -9.23
C THR A 48 2.51 0.49 -10.19
N GLU A 49 2.66 -0.56 -10.98
CA GLU A 49 1.61 -1.11 -11.83
C GLU A 49 1.39 -2.57 -11.43
N ILE A 50 0.13 -2.99 -11.40
CA ILE A 50 -0.35 -4.34 -11.08
C ILE A 50 -1.24 -4.85 -12.20
N GLU A 51 -1.36 -6.17 -12.34
CA GLU A 51 -2.23 -6.79 -13.35
C GLU A 51 -3.71 -6.67 -12.96
N ILE A 52 -4.57 -6.31 -13.93
CA ILE A 52 -6.02 -6.31 -13.73
C ILE A 52 -6.49 -7.75 -13.50
N ASP A 53 -7.24 -7.98 -12.42
CA ASP A 53 -7.67 -9.30 -11.95
C ASP A 53 -6.51 -10.31 -11.76
N GLY A 54 -5.28 -9.80 -11.57
CA GLY A 54 -4.07 -10.60 -11.39
C GLY A 54 -3.85 -11.10 -9.95
N LEU A 55 -2.62 -11.48 -9.63
CA LEU A 55 -2.22 -11.94 -8.28
C LEU A 55 -0.90 -11.30 -7.81
N ASP A 56 -0.50 -10.18 -8.42
CA ASP A 56 0.79 -9.54 -8.17
C ASP A 56 0.74 -8.36 -7.17
N ALA A 57 -0.44 -7.94 -6.71
CA ALA A 57 -0.59 -6.78 -5.81
C ALA A 57 0.24 -6.89 -4.52
N THR A 58 0.15 -8.03 -3.81
CA THR A 58 0.93 -8.30 -2.59
C THR A 58 2.42 -8.08 -2.81
N LYS A 59 2.98 -8.71 -3.86
CA LYS A 59 4.40 -8.62 -4.18
C LYS A 59 4.82 -7.20 -4.52
N LYS A 60 4.01 -6.47 -5.28
CA LYS A 60 4.29 -5.08 -5.68
C LYS A 60 4.28 -4.13 -4.49
N ILE A 61 3.34 -4.28 -3.56
CA ILE A 61 3.30 -3.48 -2.33
C ILE A 61 4.56 -3.72 -1.50
N ILE A 62 4.90 -4.98 -1.23
CA ILE A 62 6.10 -5.35 -0.46
C ILE A 62 7.36 -4.76 -1.10
N GLU A 63 7.52 -4.92 -2.41
CA GLU A 63 8.67 -4.39 -3.14
C GLU A 63 8.81 -2.87 -2.94
N LYS A 64 7.70 -2.12 -3.04
CA LYS A 64 7.70 -0.66 -2.95
C LYS A 64 7.94 -0.18 -1.52
N VAL A 65 7.36 -0.85 -0.53
CA VAL A 65 7.60 -0.57 0.89
C VAL A 65 9.06 -0.84 1.26
N LEU A 66 9.64 -1.95 0.83
CA LEU A 66 11.03 -2.27 1.13
C LEU A 66 12.04 -1.35 0.40
N LYS A 67 11.71 -0.88 -0.81
CA LYS A 67 12.61 0.00 -1.60
C LYS A 67 12.53 1.48 -1.23
N THR A 68 11.49 1.93 -0.53
CA THR A 68 11.33 3.33 -0.17
C THR A 68 12.45 3.85 0.75
N LYS A 69 12.78 5.14 0.65
CA LYS A 69 13.70 5.81 1.58
C LYS A 69 13.10 6.00 2.99
N HIS A 70 11.78 5.89 3.11
CA HIS A 70 11.05 6.09 4.37
C HIS A 70 11.05 4.80 5.22
N LYS A 71 12.16 4.49 5.87
CA LYS A 71 12.36 3.24 6.65
C LYS A 71 11.62 3.21 8.00
N ASP A 72 11.01 4.32 8.39
CA ASP A 72 10.29 4.47 9.65
C ASP A 72 8.76 4.44 9.48
N LEU A 73 8.28 3.88 8.37
CA LEU A 73 6.87 3.51 8.22
C LEU A 73 6.44 2.60 9.37
N ARG A 74 5.23 2.83 9.87
CA ARG A 74 4.66 2.06 11.01
C ARG A 74 3.34 1.39 10.68
N ILE A 75 2.64 1.88 9.66
CA ILE A 75 1.34 1.36 9.24
C ILE A 75 1.30 1.37 7.73
N ILE A 76 0.84 0.25 7.15
CA ILE A 76 0.40 0.14 5.77
C ILE A 76 -1.12 0.10 5.81
N MET A 77 -1.76 1.07 5.19
CA MET A 77 -3.21 1.15 5.02
C MET A 77 -3.58 0.79 3.59
N LEU A 78 -4.65 0.03 3.43
CA LEU A 78 -5.21 -0.39 2.15
C LEU A 78 -6.66 0.08 2.11
N ASP A 79 -7.15 0.58 0.97
CA ASP A 79 -8.57 0.92 0.79
C ASP A 79 -9.47 -0.32 0.90
N GLY A 80 -9.01 -1.44 0.31
CA GLY A 80 -9.65 -2.75 0.39
C GLY A 80 -8.66 -3.91 0.34
N ILE A 81 -9.18 -5.14 0.30
CA ILE A 81 -8.38 -6.36 0.15
C ILE A 81 -8.12 -6.74 -1.32
N THR A 82 -8.72 -6.01 -2.25
CA THR A 82 -8.59 -6.23 -3.70
C THR A 82 -8.29 -4.90 -4.39
N PHE A 83 -7.39 -4.94 -5.38
CA PHE A 83 -7.07 -3.82 -6.26
C PHE A 83 -7.24 -4.24 -7.72
N ALA A 84 -7.31 -3.28 -8.63
CA ALA A 84 -7.43 -3.49 -10.07
C ALA A 84 -8.49 -4.55 -10.45
N GLY A 85 -9.66 -4.48 -9.80
CA GLY A 85 -10.68 -5.53 -9.85
C GLY A 85 -10.46 -6.58 -8.76
N PHE A 86 -10.11 -7.81 -9.14
CA PHE A 86 -9.97 -8.97 -8.25
C PHE A 86 -8.53 -9.30 -7.83
N ASN A 87 -7.56 -8.39 -8.02
CA ASN A 87 -6.17 -8.63 -7.61
C ASN A 87 -6.05 -8.56 -6.09
N THR A 88 -6.18 -9.72 -5.45
CA THR A 88 -6.34 -9.85 -4.00
C THR A 88 -4.99 -9.73 -3.29
N VAL A 89 -5.00 -9.06 -2.15
CA VAL A 89 -3.82 -8.84 -1.31
C VAL A 89 -3.81 -9.75 -0.09
N ASP A 90 -2.66 -10.37 0.16
CA ASP A 90 -2.38 -11.10 1.40
C ASP A 90 -1.78 -10.15 2.44
N ILE A 91 -2.64 -9.69 3.36
CA ILE A 91 -2.25 -8.76 4.43
C ILE A 91 -1.28 -9.39 5.45
N LYS A 92 -1.28 -10.72 5.61
CA LYS A 92 -0.36 -11.40 6.52
C LYS A 92 1.02 -11.44 5.90
N GLU A 93 1.11 -11.78 4.62
CA GLU A 93 2.37 -11.77 3.88
C GLU A 93 3.00 -10.37 3.86
N ILE A 94 2.20 -9.31 3.65
CA ILE A 94 2.69 -7.92 3.74
C ILE A 94 3.27 -7.67 5.13
N TYR A 95 2.49 -7.93 6.19
CA TYR A 95 2.92 -7.66 7.56
C TYR A 95 4.20 -8.41 7.95
N GLU A 96 4.37 -9.66 7.51
CA GLU A 96 5.55 -10.46 7.83
C GLU A 96 6.80 -10.05 7.05
N LYS A 97 6.64 -9.47 5.85
CA LYS A 97 7.76 -9.18 4.93
C LYS A 97 8.15 -7.71 4.84
N THR A 98 7.46 -6.80 5.53
CA THR A 98 7.76 -5.35 5.53
C THR A 98 7.99 -4.80 6.92
#